data_AF-A0A3P7KV94-F1
#
_entry.id   AF-A0A3P7KV94-F1
#
_cell.length_a   1.000
_cell.length_b   1.000
_cell.length_c   1.000
_cell.angle_alpha   90.00
_cell.angle_beta   90.00
_cell.angle_gamma   90.00
#
_symmetry.space_group_name_H-M   'P 1'
#
loop_
_entity.id
_entity.type
_entity.pdbx_description
1 polymer ?
#
loop_
_entity_poly.entity_id
_entity_poly.type
_entity_poly.pdbx_seq_one_letter_code
_entity_poly.pdbx_strand_id
1 'polypeptide(L)'
;MVNLVAQSVFGQAGKSFMNVVILSAMAATTTAEVASISTIFINDIYAIYLNPFCKRIGLNSCILCGKLRARFAEDSERCKCGSMAACENCEDDMRAEETSKRAVKPQPTCSTHALYRRYLEQTRRLKFWITFTILGFVLFLAIAAELAQVVTLSLMTYVSVFGASAVGSLYLTFYWARLNSLAVLVGTLTGFVLGIAGILITHFGELISFSFWDACVILTESPTKRVCRC
;
A
#
# COMPACT_ATOMS: atom_id res chain seq x y z
N MET A 1 -9.30 -10.83 27.26
CA MET A 1 -10.51 -10.17 27.79
C MET A 1 -11.77 -10.46 26.96
N VAL A 2 -11.76 -10.23 25.64
CA VAL A 2 -12.91 -10.43 24.73
C VAL A 2 -13.52 -11.85 24.79
N ASN A 3 -12.66 -12.88 24.85
CA ASN A 3 -13.10 -14.29 24.94
C ASN A 3 -13.84 -14.64 26.25
N LEU A 4 -13.57 -13.92 27.35
CA LEU A 4 -14.19 -14.19 28.66
C LEU A 4 -15.60 -13.60 28.72
N VAL A 5 -15.76 -12.38 28.21
CA VAL A 5 -17.06 -11.68 28.14
C VAL A 5 -18.00 -12.36 27.13
N ALA A 6 -17.48 -12.81 25.99
CA ALA A 6 -18.28 -13.53 25.01
C ALA A 6 -18.80 -14.87 25.56
N GLN A 7 -17.97 -15.58 26.33
CA GLN A 7 -18.35 -16.86 26.95
C GLN A 7 -19.37 -16.66 28.07
N SER A 8 -19.30 -15.57 28.85
CA SER A 8 -20.27 -15.31 29.92
C SER A 8 -21.66 -14.91 29.43
N VAL A 9 -21.75 -14.28 28.25
CA VAL A 9 -23.02 -13.77 27.71
C VAL A 9 -23.69 -14.76 26.75
N PHE A 10 -22.91 -15.45 25.92
CA PHE A 10 -23.43 -16.29 24.82
C PHE A 10 -23.02 -17.77 24.91
N GLY A 11 -22.33 -18.17 25.98
CA GLY A 11 -21.82 -19.53 26.16
C GLY A 11 -20.71 -19.91 25.17
N GLN A 12 -20.43 -21.21 25.07
CA GLN A 12 -19.33 -21.74 24.25
C GLN A 12 -19.51 -21.51 22.73
N ALA A 13 -20.76 -21.53 22.26
CA ALA A 13 -21.09 -21.26 20.87
C ALA A 13 -20.77 -19.81 20.51
N GLY A 14 -21.17 -18.84 21.34
CA GLY A 14 -20.91 -17.42 21.09
C GLY A 14 -19.44 -17.06 21.05
N LYS A 15 -18.60 -17.69 21.87
CA LYS A 15 -17.14 -17.55 21.81
C LYS A 15 -16.59 -17.92 20.42
N SER A 16 -17.08 -19.02 19.84
CA SER A 16 -16.63 -19.49 18.54
C SER A 16 -17.08 -18.54 17.42
N PHE A 17 -18.32 -18.06 17.46
CA PHE A 17 -18.83 -17.08 16.50
C PHE A 17 -18.05 -15.77 16.53
N MET A 18 -17.79 -15.20 17.72
CA MET A 18 -17.04 -13.95 17.84
C MET A 18 -15.61 -14.08 17.30
N ASN A 19 -14.95 -15.21 17.53
CA ASN A 19 -13.61 -15.44 16.97
C ASN A 19 -13.65 -15.53 15.44
N VAL A 20 -14.65 -16.18 14.84
CA VAL A 20 -14.79 -16.23 13.37
C VAL A 20 -15.04 -14.83 12.80
N VAL A 21 -15.87 -14.02 13.45
CA VAL A 21 -16.13 -12.63 13.02
C VAL A 21 -14.85 -11.78 13.10
N ILE A 22 -14.09 -11.87 14.18
CA ILE A 22 -12.82 -11.14 14.32
C ILE A 22 -11.81 -11.59 13.26
N LEU A 23 -11.64 -12.90 13.06
CA LEU A 23 -10.71 -13.45 12.07
C LEU A 23 -11.09 -13.06 10.64
N SER A 24 -12.38 -13.11 10.30
CA SER A 24 -12.86 -12.72 8.97
C SER A 24 -12.71 -11.21 8.73
N ALA A 25 -12.97 -10.38 9.74
CA ALA A 25 -12.75 -8.93 9.65
C ALA A 25 -11.27 -8.60 9.42
N MET A 26 -10.37 -9.22 10.19
CA MET A 26 -8.91 -9.05 10.01
C MET A 26 -8.41 -9.58 8.67
N ALA A 27 -8.93 -10.72 8.21
CA ALA A 27 -8.60 -11.27 6.90
C ALA A 27 -9.06 -10.34 5.76
N ALA A 28 -10.26 -9.74 5.89
CA ALA A 28 -10.79 -8.82 4.88
C ALA A 28 -9.96 -7.53 4.79
N THR A 29 -9.58 -6.93 5.92
CA THR A 29 -8.76 -5.70 5.91
C THR A 29 -7.36 -5.97 5.37
N THR A 30 -6.69 -7.02 5.83
CA THR A 30 -5.34 -7.38 5.37
C THR A 30 -5.29 -7.70 3.88
N THR A 31 -6.28 -8.45 3.36
CA THR A 31 -6.34 -8.74 1.92
C THR A 31 -6.58 -7.49 1.08
N ALA A 32 -7.44 -6.57 1.54
CA ALA A 32 -7.70 -5.31 0.85
C ALA A 32 -6.44 -4.39 0.81
N GLU A 33 -5.71 -4.29 1.92
CA GLU A 33 -4.48 -3.50 2.01
C GLU A 33 -3.39 -4.06 1.10
N VAL A 34 -3.12 -5.37 1.20
CA VAL A 34 -2.09 -6.03 0.38
C VAL A 34 -2.46 -5.96 -1.11
N ALA A 35 -3.74 -6.13 -1.47
CA ALA A 35 -4.20 -5.97 -2.83
C ALA A 35 -3.98 -4.54 -3.35
N SER A 36 -4.26 -3.53 -2.52
CA SER A 36 -4.08 -2.11 -2.86
C SER A 36 -2.61 -1.79 -3.12
N ILE A 37 -1.71 -2.16 -2.21
CA ILE A 37 -0.26 -1.95 -2.37
C ILE A 37 0.25 -2.66 -3.63
N SER A 38 -0.20 -3.90 -3.88
CA SER A 38 0.18 -4.65 -5.07
C SER A 38 -0.25 -3.94 -6.36
N THR A 39 -1.48 -3.40 -6.39
CA THR A 39 -1.97 -2.68 -7.57
C THR A 39 -1.22 -1.38 -7.84
N ILE A 40 -0.87 -0.62 -6.80
CA ILE A 40 -0.04 0.58 -6.92
C ILE A 40 1.32 0.20 -7.51
N PHE A 41 1.97 -0.82 -6.95
CA PHE A 41 3.28 -1.25 -7.45
C PHE A 41 3.23 -1.67 -8.93
N ILE A 42 2.20 -2.40 -9.34
CA ILE A 42 2.14 -2.93 -10.71
C ILE A 42 1.73 -1.85 -11.71
N ASN A 43 0.71 -1.06 -11.39
CA ASN A 43 0.17 -0.09 -12.34
C ASN A 43 1.04 1.16 -12.39
N ASP A 44 1.57 1.61 -11.25
CA ASP A 44 2.27 2.90 -11.17
C ASP A 44 3.78 2.72 -11.38
N ILE A 45 4.37 1.60 -10.92
CA ILE A 45 5.80 1.35 -11.06
C ILE A 45 6.08 0.42 -12.24
N TYR A 46 5.51 -0.80 -12.24
CA TYR A 46 5.86 -1.82 -13.22
C TYR A 46 5.43 -1.46 -14.65
N ALA A 47 4.16 -1.09 -14.84
CA ALA A 47 3.59 -0.81 -16.15
C ALA A 47 4.10 0.49 -16.78
N ILE A 48 4.59 1.44 -15.98
CA ILE A 48 5.09 2.74 -16.46
C ILE A 48 6.60 2.72 -16.66
N TYR A 49 7.37 2.22 -15.67
CA TYR A 49 8.82 2.40 -15.64
C TYR A 49 9.60 1.14 -15.99
N LEU A 50 9.14 -0.05 -15.60
CA LEU A 50 9.91 -1.29 -15.78
C LEU A 50 9.66 -1.95 -17.14
N ASN A 51 8.39 -2.14 -17.52
CA ASN A 51 8.05 -2.82 -18.77
C ASN A 51 6.76 -2.24 -19.39
N PRO A 52 6.82 -1.01 -19.95
CA PRO A 52 5.69 -0.45 -20.66
C PRO A 52 5.43 -1.24 -21.94
N PHE A 53 4.18 -1.69 -22.15
CA PHE A 53 3.80 -2.45 -23.34
C PHE A 53 4.14 -1.75 -24.66
N CYS A 54 4.00 -0.42 -24.69
CA CYS A 54 4.48 0.43 -25.77
C CYS A 54 5.12 1.67 -25.17
N LYS A 55 6.29 2.06 -25.69
CA LYS A 55 6.99 3.27 -25.27
C LYS A 55 6.15 4.48 -25.71
N ARG A 56 5.46 5.13 -24.77
CA ARG A 56 4.61 6.29 -25.05
C ARG A 56 5.48 7.47 -25.51
N ILE A 57 5.34 7.87 -26.77
CA ILE A 57 6.02 9.04 -27.35
C ILE A 57 5.25 10.34 -26.99
N GLY A 58 3.95 10.24 -26.66
CA GLY A 58 3.15 11.36 -26.18
C GLY A 58 1.81 10.94 -25.57
N LEU A 59 1.15 11.89 -24.88
CA LEU A 59 -0.16 11.72 -24.21
C LEU A 59 -1.27 11.22 -25.16
N ASN A 60 -1.13 11.51 -26.46
CA ASN A 60 -2.11 11.17 -27.50
C ASN A 60 -1.76 9.91 -28.31
N SER A 61 -0.78 9.12 -27.88
CA SER A 61 -0.43 7.85 -28.53
C SER A 61 -1.36 6.70 -28.10
N CYS A 62 -1.66 5.79 -29.01
CA CYS A 62 -2.43 4.59 -28.73
C CYS A 62 -1.59 3.59 -27.93
N ILE A 63 -2.16 3.02 -26.87
CA ILE A 63 -1.47 2.02 -26.03
C ILE A 63 -1.15 0.72 -26.79
N LEU A 64 -1.90 0.39 -27.84
CA LEU A 64 -1.73 -0.88 -28.56
C LEU A 64 -0.71 -0.82 -29.68
N CYS A 65 -0.73 0.24 -30.48
CA CYS A 65 0.13 0.37 -31.66
C CYS A 65 1.12 1.53 -31.58
N GLY A 66 1.09 2.34 -30.53
CA GLY A 66 1.95 3.52 -30.37
C GLY A 66 1.62 4.71 -31.28
N LYS A 67 0.75 4.54 -32.28
CA LYS A 67 0.35 5.58 -33.24
C LYS A 67 -0.52 6.67 -32.60
N LEU A 68 -0.50 7.87 -33.17
CA LEU A 68 -1.27 9.02 -32.68
C LEU A 68 -2.79 8.81 -32.87
N ARG A 69 -3.58 9.26 -31.88
CA ARG A 69 -5.04 9.24 -31.90
C ARG A 69 -5.55 10.40 -32.75
N ALA A 70 -6.56 10.14 -33.57
CA ALA A 70 -6.98 10.84 -34.80
C ALA A 70 -7.10 12.39 -34.83
N ARG A 71 -6.97 13.12 -33.71
CA ARG A 71 -7.12 14.59 -33.71
C ARG A 71 -5.92 15.36 -34.26
N PHE A 72 -4.74 14.74 -34.38
CA PHE A 72 -3.50 15.47 -34.69
C PHE A 72 -2.56 14.78 -35.70
N ALA A 73 -3.02 13.75 -36.40
CA ALA A 73 -2.18 12.95 -37.29
C ALA A 73 -2.74 12.85 -38.71
N GLU A 74 -1.82 12.81 -39.67
CA GLU A 74 -2.07 12.50 -41.08
C GLU A 74 -2.65 11.09 -41.22
N ASP A 75 -3.49 10.82 -42.24
CA ASP A 75 -4.30 9.60 -42.33
C ASP A 75 -3.47 8.29 -42.34
N SER A 76 -2.20 8.35 -42.74
CA SER A 76 -1.24 7.24 -42.71
C SER A 76 -0.77 6.88 -41.28
N GLU A 77 -0.70 7.87 -40.38
CA GLU A 77 -0.24 7.74 -39.00
C GLU A 77 -1.37 7.56 -37.98
N ARG A 78 -2.63 7.62 -38.44
CA ARG A 78 -3.79 7.43 -37.55
C ARG A 78 -3.87 6.01 -37.04
N CYS A 79 -4.06 5.89 -35.73
CA CYS A 79 -4.40 4.63 -35.10
C CYS A 79 -5.77 4.12 -35.57
N LYS A 80 -5.82 2.87 -36.04
CA LYS A 80 -7.05 2.13 -36.40
C LYS A 80 -7.45 1.07 -35.36
N CYS A 81 -6.79 1.03 -34.20
CA CYS A 81 -7.10 0.05 -33.16
C CYS A 81 -8.46 0.38 -32.53
N GLY A 82 -9.43 -0.54 -32.69
CA GLY A 82 -10.68 -0.52 -31.95
C GLY A 82 -10.51 -0.89 -30.48
N SER A 83 -11.54 -0.64 -29.67
CA SER A 83 -11.60 -1.16 -28.30
C SER A 83 -11.63 -2.69 -28.32
N MET A 84 -11.02 -3.34 -27.31
CA MET A 84 -11.09 -4.80 -27.19
C MET A 84 -12.52 -5.31 -27.05
N ALA A 85 -13.40 -4.53 -26.42
CA ALA A 85 -14.80 -4.87 -26.22
C ALA A 85 -15.65 -4.81 -27.50
N ALA A 86 -15.19 -4.09 -28.54
CA ALA A 86 -15.89 -4.00 -29.83
C ALA A 86 -15.22 -4.85 -30.93
N CYS A 87 -14.22 -5.66 -30.57
CA CYS A 87 -13.52 -6.52 -31.52
C CYS A 87 -14.15 -7.92 -31.49
N GLU A 88 -14.85 -8.29 -32.57
CA GLU A 88 -15.51 -9.59 -32.72
C GLU A 88 -14.54 -10.75 -32.47
N ASN A 89 -13.34 -10.70 -33.05
CA ASN A 89 -12.31 -11.73 -32.83
C ASN A 89 -11.91 -11.87 -31.35
N CYS A 90 -11.91 -10.77 -30.58
CA CYS A 90 -11.60 -10.83 -29.15
C CYS A 90 -12.77 -11.38 -28.33
N GLU A 91 -14.00 -11.12 -28.74
CA GLU A 91 -15.20 -11.67 -28.13
C GLU A 91 -15.31 -13.18 -28.38
N ASP A 92 -15.04 -13.62 -29.61
CA ASP A 92 -14.99 -15.03 -29.98
C ASP A 92 -13.89 -15.78 -29.21
N ASP A 93 -12.69 -15.19 -29.10
CA ASP A 93 -11.62 -15.72 -28.26
C ASP A 93 -12.05 -15.84 -26.78
N MET A 94 -12.86 -14.91 -26.27
CA MET A 94 -13.36 -14.93 -24.88
C MET A 94 -14.41 -16.04 -24.69
N ARG A 95 -15.35 -16.18 -25.62
CA ARG A 95 -16.34 -17.27 -25.62
C ARG A 95 -15.68 -18.64 -25.78
N ALA A 96 -14.63 -18.75 -26.61
CA ALA A 96 -13.85 -19.98 -26.77
C ALA A 96 -13.10 -20.33 -25.47
N GLU A 97 -12.59 -19.34 -24.74
CA GLU A 97 -11.95 -19.52 -23.45
C GLU A 97 -12.95 -20.07 -22.41
N GLU A 98 -14.14 -19.47 -22.31
CA GLU A 98 -15.21 -19.88 -21.39
C GLU A 98 -15.76 -21.29 -21.68
N THR A 99 -15.88 -21.64 -22.96
CA THR A 99 -16.39 -22.96 -23.37
C THR A 99 -15.33 -24.06 -23.32
N SER A 100 -14.05 -23.71 -23.22
CA SER A 100 -12.96 -24.69 -23.16
C SER A 100 -12.86 -25.34 -21.77
N LYS A 101 -13.06 -26.66 -21.70
CA LYS A 101 -12.83 -27.47 -20.48
C LYS A 101 -11.36 -27.88 -20.30
N ARG A 102 -10.44 -27.36 -21.13
CA ARG A 102 -9.03 -27.77 -21.13
C ARG A 102 -8.26 -27.03 -20.03
N ALA A 103 -7.29 -27.70 -19.42
CA ALA A 103 -6.43 -27.10 -18.40
C ALA A 103 -5.54 -25.96 -18.94
N VAL A 104 -5.30 -25.94 -20.26
CA VAL A 104 -4.52 -24.89 -20.95
C VAL A 104 -5.48 -24.02 -21.75
N LYS A 105 -5.50 -22.72 -21.42
CA LYS A 105 -6.30 -21.72 -22.11
C LYS A 105 -5.86 -21.59 -23.58
N PRO A 106 -6.80 -21.51 -24.54
CA PRO A 106 -6.47 -21.30 -25.95
C PRO A 106 -5.72 -19.98 -26.14
N GLN A 107 -4.76 -19.96 -27.06
CA GLN A 107 -4.02 -18.73 -27.36
C GLN A 107 -4.92 -17.75 -28.11
N PRO A 108 -4.82 -16.44 -27.82
CA PRO A 108 -5.63 -15.43 -28.50
C PRO A 108 -5.29 -15.39 -29.99
N THR A 109 -6.31 -15.46 -30.83
CA THR A 109 -6.19 -15.52 -32.30
C THR A 109 -6.22 -14.13 -32.94
N CYS A 110 -6.74 -13.12 -32.23
CA CYS A 110 -6.84 -11.75 -32.74
C CYS A 110 -5.46 -11.13 -33.03
N SER A 111 -5.14 -10.84 -34.29
CA SER A 111 -3.85 -10.29 -34.71
C SER A 111 -3.52 -8.90 -34.12
N THR A 112 -4.53 -8.09 -33.84
CA THR A 112 -4.34 -6.71 -33.31
C THR A 112 -4.18 -6.67 -31.80
N HIS A 113 -4.87 -7.53 -31.06
CA HIS A 113 -4.92 -7.47 -29.59
C HIS A 113 -4.22 -8.65 -28.90
N ALA A 114 -3.84 -9.71 -29.62
CA ALA A 114 -3.21 -10.91 -29.02
C ALA A 114 -1.93 -10.58 -28.24
N LEU A 115 -1.08 -9.69 -28.76
CA LEU A 115 0.15 -9.26 -28.06
C LEU A 115 -0.16 -8.55 -26.74
N TYR A 116 -1.14 -7.65 -26.77
CA TYR A 116 -1.58 -6.93 -25.58
C TYR A 116 -2.25 -7.85 -24.56
N ARG A 117 -3.05 -8.82 -25.00
CA ARG A 117 -3.69 -9.82 -24.12
C ARG A 117 -2.65 -10.75 -23.48
N ARG A 118 -1.61 -11.16 -24.22
CA ARG A 118 -0.47 -11.91 -23.67
C ARG A 118 0.27 -11.10 -22.61
N TYR A 119 0.50 -9.82 -22.86
CA TYR A 119 1.11 -8.91 -21.87
C TYR A 119 0.25 -8.79 -20.60
N LEU A 120 -1.06 -8.64 -20.73
CA LEU A 120 -1.98 -8.58 -19.58
C LEU A 120 -1.97 -9.89 -18.78
N GLU A 121 -1.95 -11.04 -19.44
CA GLU A 121 -1.89 -12.34 -18.75
C GLU A 121 -0.57 -12.51 -17.99
N GLN A 122 0.55 -12.12 -18.61
CA GLN A 122 1.86 -12.13 -17.94
C GLN A 122 1.90 -11.17 -16.75
N THR A 123 1.33 -9.97 -16.90
CA THR A 123 1.21 -8.98 -15.82
C THR A 123 0.30 -9.47 -14.70
N ARG A 124 -0.77 -10.21 -15.02
CA ARG A 124 -1.66 -10.84 -14.03
C ARG A 124 -0.95 -11.92 -13.22
N ARG A 125 -0.11 -12.74 -13.87
CA ARG A 125 0.71 -13.73 -13.17
C ARG A 125 1.74 -13.06 -12.26
N LEU A 126 2.40 -12.02 -12.76
CA LEU A 126 3.35 -11.20 -12.00
C LEU A 126 2.66 -10.52 -10.80
N LYS A 127 1.41 -10.07 -10.97
CA LYS A 127 0.59 -9.53 -9.88
C LYS A 127 0.46 -10.51 -8.73
N PHE A 128 0.08 -11.74 -9.03
CA PHE A 128 -0.08 -12.77 -8.01
C PHE A 128 1.23 -13.03 -7.25
N TRP A 129 2.36 -13.11 -7.96
CA TRP A 129 3.68 -13.28 -7.35
C TRP A 129 4.06 -12.10 -6.44
N ILE A 130 3.90 -10.86 -6.92
CA ILE A 130 4.20 -9.66 -6.15
C ILE A 130 3.32 -9.56 -4.91
N THR A 131 2.02 -9.83 -5.04
CA THR A 131 1.09 -9.85 -3.91
C THR A 131 1.54 -10.84 -2.84
N PHE A 132 1.97 -12.04 -3.24
CA PHE A 132 2.50 -13.02 -2.30
C PHE A 132 3.80 -12.56 -1.63
N THR A 133 4.71 -11.94 -2.39
CA THR A 133 5.96 -11.38 -1.84
C THR A 133 5.69 -10.25 -0.84
N ILE A 134 4.76 -9.33 -1.14
CA ILE A 134 4.36 -8.26 -0.22
C ILE A 134 3.75 -8.84 1.05
N LEU A 135 2.84 -9.80 0.92
CA LEU A 135 2.23 -10.47 2.07
C LEU A 135 3.29 -11.11 2.98
N GLY A 136 4.23 -11.86 2.38
CA GLY A 136 5.33 -12.48 3.13
C GLY A 136 6.20 -11.47 3.86
N PHE A 137 6.49 -10.33 3.21
CA PHE A 137 7.27 -9.25 3.82
C PHE A 137 6.52 -8.56 4.97
N VAL A 138 5.23 -8.26 4.81
CA VAL A 138 4.41 -7.65 5.87
C VAL A 138 4.29 -8.58 7.07
N LEU A 139 4.08 -9.88 6.86
CA LEU A 139 4.06 -10.87 7.93
C LEU A 139 5.41 -10.97 8.65
N PHE A 140 6.52 -10.94 7.90
CA PHE A 140 7.86 -10.92 8.49
C PHE A 140 8.08 -9.69 9.37
N LEU A 141 7.69 -8.50 8.90
CA LEU A 141 7.77 -7.27 9.69
C LEU A 141 6.91 -7.31 10.95
N ALA A 142 5.71 -7.90 10.89
CA ALA A 142 4.84 -8.04 12.06
C ALA A 142 5.49 -8.92 13.14
N ILE A 143 6.06 -10.06 12.75
CA ILE A 143 6.78 -10.96 13.67
C ILE A 143 8.03 -10.27 14.24
N ALA A 144 8.78 -9.56 13.40
CA ALA A 144 9.97 -8.84 13.83
C ALA A 144 9.63 -7.72 14.83
N ALA A 145 8.53 -6.99 14.64
CA ALA A 145 8.07 -5.96 15.56
C ALA A 145 7.67 -6.54 16.92
N GLU A 146 7.04 -7.71 16.93
CA GLU A 146 6.66 -8.41 18.16
C GLU A 146 7.89 -8.93 18.92
N LEU A 147 8.89 -9.48 18.20
CA LEU A 147 10.18 -9.87 18.79
C LEU A 147 10.95 -8.69 19.37
N ALA A 148 10.89 -7.52 18.73
CA ALA A 148 11.52 -6.29 19.19
C ALA A 148 10.73 -5.58 20.31
N GLN A 149 9.63 -6.17 20.80
CA GLN A 149 8.74 -5.59 21.82
C GLN A 149 8.32 -4.14 21.50
N VAL A 150 8.13 -3.84 20.21
CA VAL A 150 7.75 -2.49 19.80
C VAL A 150 6.32 -2.22 20.26
N VAL A 151 6.16 -1.18 21.09
CA VAL A 151 4.84 -0.76 21.57
C VAL A 151 4.00 -0.31 20.37
N THR A 152 2.81 -0.88 20.21
CA THR A 152 1.89 -0.57 19.08
C THR A 152 1.59 0.93 18.96
N LEU A 153 1.55 1.65 20.09
CA LEU A 153 1.38 3.10 20.13
C LEU A 153 2.51 3.84 19.38
N SER A 154 3.75 3.37 19.50
CA SER A 154 4.90 3.98 18.84
C SER A 154 4.81 3.83 17.32
N LEU A 155 4.43 2.65 16.83
CA LEU A 155 4.20 2.41 15.40
C LEU A 155 3.11 3.31 14.80
N MET A 156 2.00 3.52 15.53
CA MET A 156 0.92 4.40 15.09
C MET A 156 1.40 5.86 14.95
N THR A 157 2.24 6.33 15.88
CA THR A 157 2.83 7.68 15.78
C THR A 157 3.67 7.82 14.52
N TYR A 158 4.55 6.86 14.21
CA TYR A 158 5.34 6.89 12.98
C TYR A 158 4.46 6.91 11.73
N VAL A 159 3.52 5.96 11.60
CA VAL A 159 2.64 5.88 10.43
C VAL A 159 1.81 7.16 10.24
N SER A 160 1.35 7.77 11.34
CA SER A 160 0.58 9.01 11.28
C SER A 160 1.37 10.19 10.74
N VAL A 161 2.68 10.28 11.01
CA VAL A 161 3.54 11.34 10.46
C VAL A 161 3.68 11.22 8.95
N PHE A 162 3.89 10.01 8.44
CA PHE A 162 3.90 9.76 6.98
C PHE A 162 2.55 10.10 6.36
N GLY A 163 1.45 9.64 6.97
CA GLY A 163 0.09 9.88 6.49
C GLY A 163 -0.28 11.36 6.46
N ALA A 164 -0.02 12.09 7.54
CA ALA A 164 -0.34 13.51 7.65
C ALA A 164 0.39 14.36 6.60
N SER A 165 1.66 14.07 6.34
CA SER A 165 2.44 14.79 5.34
C SER A 165 1.90 14.57 3.92
N ALA A 166 1.56 13.33 3.57
CA ALA A 166 1.00 12.99 2.26
C ALA A 166 -0.41 13.58 2.09
N VAL A 167 -1.30 13.40 3.08
CA VAL A 167 -2.68 13.90 3.03
C VAL A 167 -2.71 15.43 3.01
N GLY A 168 -1.88 16.11 3.79
CA GLY A 168 -1.80 17.58 3.77
C GLY A 168 -1.38 18.12 2.41
N SER A 169 -0.43 17.43 1.75
CA SER A 169 0.02 17.82 0.41
C SER A 169 -1.04 17.58 -0.66
N LEU A 170 -1.79 16.47 -0.57
CA LEU A 170 -2.95 16.21 -1.43
C LEU A 170 -4.10 17.19 -1.18
N TYR A 171 -4.32 17.59 0.07
CA TYR A 171 -5.34 18.58 0.38
C TYR A 171 -5.02 19.91 -0.32
N LEU A 172 -3.76 20.35 -0.30
CA LEU A 172 -3.35 21.59 -0.94
C LEU A 172 -3.52 21.57 -2.48
N THR A 173 -3.31 20.42 -3.13
CA THR A 173 -3.49 20.31 -4.59
C THR A 173 -4.94 20.51 -5.02
N PHE A 174 -5.92 20.17 -4.19
CA PHE A 174 -7.34 20.38 -4.51
C PHE A 174 -7.78 21.84 -4.38
N TYR A 175 -7.25 22.59 -3.41
CA TYR A 175 -7.68 23.97 -3.15
C TYR A 175 -6.91 25.01 -3.96
N TRP A 176 -5.65 24.74 -4.32
CA TRP A 176 -4.79 25.73 -4.98
C TRP A 176 -4.46 25.35 -6.43
N ALA A 177 -5.22 25.89 -7.38
CA ALA A 177 -5.08 25.57 -8.82
C ALA A 177 -3.73 25.96 -9.47
N ARG A 178 -2.99 26.91 -8.87
CA ARG A 178 -1.64 27.32 -9.33
C ARG A 178 -0.49 26.50 -8.74
N LEU A 179 -0.76 25.39 -8.06
CA LEU A 179 0.27 24.61 -7.40
C LEU A 179 1.06 23.79 -8.43
N ASN A 180 2.38 23.98 -8.46
CA ASN A 180 3.30 23.22 -9.32
C ASN A 180 3.63 21.85 -8.70
N SER A 181 3.92 20.85 -9.53
CA SER A 181 4.32 19.50 -9.09
C SER A 181 5.57 19.49 -8.18
N LEU A 182 6.51 20.40 -8.43
CA LEU A 182 7.69 20.60 -7.59
C LEU A 182 7.34 21.09 -6.18
N ALA A 183 6.34 21.98 -6.06
CA ALA A 183 5.93 22.51 -4.76
C ALA A 183 5.31 21.41 -3.88
N VAL A 184 4.52 20.52 -4.50
CA VAL A 184 3.95 19.34 -3.80
C VAL A 184 5.06 18.43 -3.30
N LEU A 185 6.08 18.16 -4.13
CA LEU A 185 7.18 17.26 -3.76
C LEU A 185 8.07 17.85 -2.66
N VAL A 186 8.34 19.16 -2.69
CA VAL A 186 9.05 19.84 -1.60
C VAL A 186 8.21 19.82 -0.32
N GLY A 187 6.91 20.10 -0.42
CA GLY A 187 6.00 20.08 0.72
C GLY A 187 5.91 18.72 1.43
N THR A 188 5.81 17.62 0.67
CA THR A 188 5.81 16.27 1.25
C THR A 188 7.14 15.95 1.92
N LEU A 189 8.27 16.24 1.26
CA LEU A 189 9.60 15.99 1.85
C LEU A 189 9.85 16.83 3.10
N THR A 190 9.53 18.12 3.09
CA THR A 190 9.69 19.00 4.25
C THR A 190 8.78 18.56 5.39
N GLY A 191 7.52 18.20 5.12
CA GLY A 191 6.61 17.68 6.14
C GLY A 191 7.13 16.39 6.79
N PHE A 192 7.74 15.51 6.00
CA PHE A 192 8.37 14.29 6.50
C PHE A 192 9.56 14.58 7.43
N VAL A 193 10.47 15.45 7.00
CA VAL A 193 11.64 15.85 7.80
C VAL A 193 11.22 16.51 9.12
N LEU A 194 10.26 17.44 9.07
CA LEU A 194 9.74 18.10 10.27
C LEU A 194 9.02 17.13 11.20
N GLY A 195 8.29 16.16 10.65
CA GLY A 195 7.63 15.13 11.44
C GLY A 195 8.62 14.22 12.19
N ILE A 196 9.69 13.78 11.52
CA ILE A 196 10.77 13.03 12.18
C ILE A 196 11.46 13.89 13.25
N ALA A 197 11.77 15.15 12.92
CA ALA A 197 12.39 16.06 13.87
C ALA A 197 11.52 16.25 15.11
N GLY A 198 10.20 16.40 14.94
CA GLY A 198 9.24 16.47 16.04
C GLY A 198 9.26 15.22 16.94
N ILE A 199 9.24 14.03 16.35
CA ILE A 199 9.32 12.76 17.09
C ILE A 199 10.64 12.67 17.88
N LEU A 200 11.76 13.01 17.25
CA LEU A 200 13.07 13.02 17.90
C LEU A 200 13.07 13.99 19.08
N ILE A 201 12.59 15.22 18.91
CA ILE A 201 12.51 16.22 19.98
C ILE A 201 11.66 15.70 21.15
N THR A 202 10.51 15.07 20.89
CA THR A 202 9.67 14.50 21.96
C THR A 202 10.38 13.39 22.71
N HIS A 203 11.09 12.49 22.01
CA HIS A 203 11.86 11.43 22.65
C HIS A 203 13.04 11.97 23.46
N PHE A 204 13.74 13.00 22.97
CA PHE A 204 14.81 13.67 23.72
C PHE A 204 14.28 14.43 24.95
N GLY A 205 13.10 15.04 24.85
CA GLY A 205 12.44 15.70 25.98
C GLY A 205 12.10 14.73 27.11
N GLU A 206 11.57 13.54 26.78
CA GLU A 206 11.30 12.50 27.78
C GLU A 206 12.59 11.97 28.43
N LEU A 207 13.68 11.81 27.66
CA LEU A 207 14.99 11.41 28.20
C LEU A 207 15.54 12.42 29.21
N ILE A 208 15.37 13.72 28.95
CA ILE A 208 15.80 14.79 29.87
C ILE A 208 14.93 14.81 31.13
N SER A 209 13.61 14.65 31.01
CA SER A 209 12.71 14.56 32.17
C SER A 209 12.95 13.32 33.02
N PHE A 210 13.27 12.18 32.41
CA PHE A 210 13.61 10.94 33.12
C PHE A 210 14.95 11.06 33.83
N SER A 211 15.98 11.60 33.16
CA SER A 211 17.28 11.87 33.78
C SER A 211 17.19 12.89 34.95
N PHE A 212 16.26 13.85 34.88
CA PHE A 212 16.01 14.79 35.96
C PHE A 212 15.31 14.13 37.16
N TRP A 213 14.38 13.22 36.91
CA TRP A 213 13.71 12.44 37.97
C TRP A 213 14.66 11.44 38.64
N ASP A 214 15.49 10.72 37.88
CA ASP A 214 16.49 9.80 38.44
C ASP A 214 17.56 10.54 39.24
N ALA A 215 18.01 11.71 38.78
CA ALA A 215 18.91 12.57 39.55
C ALA A 215 18.26 13.09 40.85
N CYS A 216 16.95 13.32 40.84
CA CYS A 216 16.20 13.77 42.01
C CYS A 216 15.93 12.63 43.01
N VAL A 217 15.68 11.41 42.54
CA VAL A 217 15.52 10.20 43.38
C VAL A 217 16.83 9.81 44.06
N ILE A 218 17.96 9.90 43.35
CA ILE A 218 19.30 9.63 43.93
C ILE A 218 19.65 10.65 45.03
N LEU A 219 19.18 11.90 44.94
CA LEU A 219 19.38 12.90 45.99
C LEU A 219 18.51 12.67 47.24
N THR A 220 17.42 11.90 47.15
CA THR A 220 16.59 11.54 48.31
C THR A 220 17.03 10.29 49.05
N GLU A 221 17.98 9.50 48.50
CA GLU A 221 18.47 8.24 49.09
C GLU A 221 19.91 8.31 49.64
N SER A 222 20.38 9.49 50.08
CA SER A 222 21.59 9.58 50.92
C SER A 222 21.22 9.40 52.41
N PRO A 223 21.60 8.29 53.07
CA PRO A 223 21.31 8.07 54.48
C PRO A 223 22.38 8.76 55.33
N THR A 224 22.20 10.06 55.59
CA THR A 224 22.95 10.70 56.69
C THR A 224 22.41 10.24 58.02
N LYS A 225 23.15 9.28 58.61
CA LYS A 225 23.47 9.18 60.03
C LYS A 225 22.30 8.99 61.00
N ARG A 226 22.24 7.73 61.48
CA ARG A 226 21.99 7.36 62.88
C ARG A 226 22.43 8.45 63.87
N VAL A 227 21.52 8.87 64.74
CA VAL A 227 21.82 9.29 66.11
C VAL A 227 20.99 8.41 67.05
N CYS A 228 21.68 7.85 68.04
CA CYS A 228 21.24 6.88 69.03
C CYS A 228 20.34 7.48 70.13
N ARG A 229 19.58 6.58 70.78
CA ARG A 229 19.08 6.58 72.19
C ARG A 229 19.16 7.90 72.99
N CYS A 230 18.03 8.38 73.50
CA CYS A 230 17.41 7.94 74.77
C CYS A 230 15.90 8.16 74.70
#